data_AF-A0A7C8M5W5-F1
#
_entry.id   AF-A0A7C8M5W5-F1
#
_cell.length_a   1.000
_cell.length_b   1.000
_cell.length_c   1.000
_cell.angle_alpha   90.00
_cell.angle_beta   90.00
_cell.angle_gamma   90.00
#
_symmetry.space_group_name_H-M   'P 1'
#
loop_
_entity.id
_entity.type
_entity.pdbx_description
1 polymer ?
#
loop_
_entity_poly.entity_id
_entity_poly.type
_entity_poly.pdbx_seq_one_letter_code
_entity_poly.pdbx_strand_id
1 'polypeptide(L)'
;MPTTRSQSIAQANKAVSHYTHHDTPTKAAVLAACKALDDRGIKGYKESIFREYGVGKTQGWEILRQGRARRHLGPDTDQNETRGRPPLISLIKLRKLERIVEDFDVESRLMSWETLAYESGLDVSKDTIRRAIGTLNYHKCLACKKGWVNKATAERRREYAEVMYERYPHKKD
;
A
#
# COMPACT_ATOMS: atom_id res chain seq x y z
N MET A 1 7.62 8.49 -58.60
CA MET A 1 7.68 7.16 -57.97
C MET A 1 6.71 7.15 -56.81
N PRO A 2 5.73 6.21 -56.75
CA PRO A 2 4.82 6.14 -55.61
C PRO A 2 5.59 5.74 -54.35
N THR A 3 5.43 6.53 -53.29
CA THR A 3 6.05 6.28 -51.98
C THR A 3 5.55 4.95 -51.44
N THR A 4 6.45 4.05 -51.09
CA THR A 4 6.06 2.73 -50.57
C THR A 4 5.43 2.87 -49.18
N ARG A 5 4.52 1.96 -48.82
CA ARG A 5 3.86 1.93 -47.51
C ARG A 5 4.86 1.91 -46.34
N SER A 6 6.03 1.30 -46.54
CA SER A 6 7.12 1.31 -45.56
C SER A 6 7.76 2.69 -45.39
N GLN A 7 7.95 3.45 -46.48
CA GLN A 7 8.45 4.81 -46.43
C GLN A 7 7.45 5.77 -45.77
N SER A 8 6.15 5.61 -46.02
CA SER A 8 5.12 6.44 -45.36
C SER A 8 5.00 6.13 -43.86
N ILE A 9 5.12 4.86 -43.44
CA ILE A 9 5.18 4.49 -42.02
C ILE A 9 6.44 5.05 -41.34
N ALA A 10 7.61 4.98 -41.99
CA ALA A 10 8.85 5.53 -41.43
C ALA A 10 8.82 7.06 -41.30
N GLN A 11 8.22 7.76 -42.26
CA GLN A 11 7.99 9.20 -42.19
C GLN A 11 6.98 9.56 -41.08
N ALA A 12 5.90 8.79 -40.94
CA ALA A 12 4.94 8.95 -39.86
C ALA A 12 5.61 8.74 -38.49
N ASN A 13 6.40 7.69 -38.31
CA ASN A 13 7.13 7.43 -37.07
C ASN A 13 8.18 8.51 -36.74
N LYS A 14 8.84 9.12 -37.74
CA LYS A 14 9.72 10.29 -37.52
C LYS A 14 8.93 11.54 -37.11
N ALA A 15 7.68 11.68 -37.54
CA ALA A 15 6.80 12.77 -37.14
C ALA A 15 6.16 12.57 -35.75
N VAL A 16 6.16 11.33 -35.23
CA VAL A 16 5.70 11.07 -33.87
C VAL A 16 6.76 11.56 -32.89
N SER A 17 6.49 12.72 -32.28
CA SER A 17 7.22 13.23 -31.12
C SER A 17 7.24 12.15 -30.04
N HIS A 18 8.41 11.54 -29.82
CA HIS A 18 8.60 10.59 -28.73
C HIS A 18 8.33 11.29 -27.40
N TYR A 19 7.45 10.69 -26.58
CA TYR A 19 7.17 11.20 -25.25
C TYR A 19 8.47 11.23 -24.41
N THR A 20 8.98 12.43 -24.13
CA THR A 20 10.17 12.60 -23.30
C THR A 20 9.79 12.48 -21.83
N HIS A 21 10.31 11.46 -21.16
CA HIS A 21 10.10 11.33 -19.73
C HIS A 21 11.01 12.31 -18.98
N HIS A 22 10.42 13.29 -18.30
CA HIS A 22 11.17 14.23 -17.45
C HIS A 22 11.50 13.62 -16.09
N ASP A 23 12.70 13.87 -15.59
CA ASP A 23 13.12 13.41 -14.28
C ASP A 23 12.35 14.10 -13.14
N THR A 24 12.33 13.44 -11.99
CA THR A 24 11.67 13.93 -10.78
C THR A 24 12.15 15.33 -10.34
N PRO A 25 13.46 15.67 -10.40
CA PRO A 25 13.94 17.02 -10.08
C PRO A 25 13.37 18.09 -11.03
N THR A 26 13.35 17.84 -12.34
CA THR A 26 12.80 18.77 -13.34
C THR A 26 11.31 19.02 -13.10
N LYS A 27 10.55 17.96 -12.84
CA LYS A 27 9.14 18.05 -12.48
C LYS A 27 8.92 18.87 -11.20
N ALA A 28 9.81 18.73 -10.21
CA ALA A 28 9.75 19.49 -8.97
C ALA A 28 10.08 20.98 -9.16
N ALA A 29 11.09 21.30 -9.98
CA ALA A 29 11.46 22.67 -10.30
C ALA A 29 10.31 23.42 -10.99
N VAL A 30 9.65 22.79 -11.97
CA VAL A 30 8.48 23.37 -12.66
C VAL A 30 7.34 23.67 -11.67
N LEU A 31 7.05 22.75 -10.74
CA LEU A 31 6.02 22.95 -9.72
C LEU A 31 6.37 24.11 -8.78
N ALA A 32 7.62 24.17 -8.32
CA ALA A 32 8.10 25.23 -7.43
C ALA A 32 8.06 26.60 -8.11
N ALA A 33 8.53 26.70 -9.36
CA ALA A 33 8.50 27.92 -10.14
C ALA A 33 7.07 28.41 -10.41
N CYS A 34 6.16 27.49 -10.76
CA CYS A 34 4.75 27.81 -10.95
C CYS A 34 4.08 28.28 -9.64
N LYS A 35 4.40 27.64 -8.51
CA LYS A 35 3.92 28.07 -7.18
C LYS A 35 4.43 29.47 -6.83
N ALA A 36 5.72 29.73 -7.05
CA ALA A 36 6.31 31.05 -6.80
C ALA A 36 5.68 32.16 -7.66
N LEU A 37 5.28 31.89 -8.90
CA LEU A 37 4.53 32.85 -9.71
C LEU A 37 3.11 33.09 -9.18
N ASP A 38 2.41 32.01 -8.79
CA ASP A 38 1.08 32.10 -8.21
C ASP A 38 1.12 32.92 -6.90
N ASP A 39 2.13 32.70 -6.04
CA ASP A 39 2.36 33.43 -4.79
C ASP A 39 2.68 34.92 -5.02
N ARG A 40 3.33 35.25 -6.15
CA ARG A 40 3.61 36.64 -6.57
C ARG A 40 2.42 37.30 -7.28
N GLY A 41 1.31 36.58 -7.50
CA GLY A 41 0.12 37.10 -8.16
C GLY A 41 0.25 37.31 -9.68
N ILE A 42 1.29 36.75 -10.32
CA ILE A 42 1.56 36.93 -11.75
C ILE A 42 0.76 35.87 -12.54
N LYS A 43 -0.40 36.26 -13.06
CA LYS A 43 -1.24 35.40 -13.92
C LYS A 43 -0.75 35.48 -15.38
N GLY A 44 -0.12 34.42 -15.90
CA GLY A 44 0.03 34.30 -17.37
C GLY A 44 1.24 33.54 -17.93
N TYR A 45 2.25 33.18 -17.14
CA TYR A 45 3.55 32.75 -17.70
C TYR A 45 3.92 31.27 -17.44
N LYS A 46 2.95 30.40 -17.13
CA LYS A 46 3.25 28.98 -16.86
C LYS A 46 3.87 28.28 -18.09
N GLU A 47 3.48 28.70 -19.29
CA GLU A 47 4.06 28.17 -20.53
C GLU A 47 5.52 28.57 -20.74
N SER A 48 5.92 29.77 -20.30
CA SER A 48 7.33 30.18 -20.40
C SER A 48 8.20 29.41 -19.41
N ILE A 49 7.69 29.14 -18.20
CA ILE A 49 8.34 28.23 -17.24
C ILE A 49 8.56 26.87 -17.88
N PHE A 50 7.53 26.28 -18.51
CA PHE A 50 7.70 24.96 -19.13
C PHE A 50 8.83 24.97 -20.17
N ARG A 51 8.89 26.03 -20.98
CA ARG A 51 9.95 26.20 -21.98
C ARG A 51 11.33 26.38 -21.36
N GLU A 52 11.45 27.15 -20.29
CA GLU A 52 12.69 27.37 -19.53
C GLU A 52 13.27 26.05 -19.00
N TYR A 53 12.40 25.15 -18.54
CA TYR A 53 12.78 23.82 -18.06
C TYR A 53 12.78 22.74 -19.16
N GLY A 54 12.63 23.09 -20.43
CA GLY A 54 12.63 22.14 -21.55
C GLY A 54 11.43 21.18 -21.60
N VAL A 55 10.34 21.52 -20.92
CA VAL A 55 9.10 20.73 -20.85
C VAL A 55 8.10 21.23 -21.89
N GLY A 56 7.52 20.30 -22.66
CA GLY A 56 6.45 20.63 -23.60
C GLY A 56 5.18 21.09 -22.89
N LYS A 57 4.37 21.95 -23.54
CA LYS A 57 3.13 22.52 -22.95
C LYS A 57 2.23 21.45 -22.33
N THR A 58 1.91 20.39 -23.06
CA THR A 58 1.04 19.29 -22.59
C THR A 58 1.61 18.59 -21.37
N GLN A 59 2.91 18.30 -21.38
CA GLN A 59 3.61 17.65 -20.27
C GLN A 59 3.70 18.56 -19.05
N GLY A 60 3.89 19.87 -19.23
CA GLY A 60 3.93 20.86 -18.15
C GLY A 60 2.61 20.94 -17.39
N TRP A 61 1.49 21.01 -18.13
CA TRP A 61 0.15 20.95 -17.53
C TRP A 61 -0.12 19.62 -16.82
N GLU A 62 0.35 18.51 -17.41
CA GLU A 62 0.26 17.21 -16.78
C GLU A 62 1.08 17.13 -15.48
N ILE A 63 2.29 17.70 -15.45
CA ILE A 63 3.12 17.81 -14.25
C ILE A 63 2.42 18.63 -13.17
N LEU A 64 1.79 19.76 -13.52
CA LEU A 64 1.02 20.57 -12.57
C LEU A 64 -0.17 19.77 -11.98
N ARG A 65 -0.87 18.99 -12.81
CA ARG A 65 -1.97 18.12 -12.39
C ARG A 65 -1.50 16.99 -11.47
N GLN A 66 -0.41 16.31 -11.83
CA GLN A 66 0.12 15.15 -11.12
C GLN A 66 0.93 15.53 -9.86
N GLY A 67 1.67 16.63 -9.93
CA GLY A 67 2.60 17.09 -8.91
C GLY A 67 1.94 17.56 -7.63
N ARG A 68 0.70 18.02 -7.72
CA ARG A 68 -0.16 18.33 -6.55
C ARG A 68 -0.63 17.08 -5.81
N ALA A 69 -0.67 15.91 -6.48
CA ALA A 69 -1.33 14.70 -5.94
C ALA A 69 -0.37 13.56 -5.56
N ARG A 70 0.82 13.45 -6.18
CA ARG A 70 1.63 12.22 -6.09
C ARG A 70 2.59 12.11 -4.91
N ARG A 71 2.98 13.22 -4.28
CA ARG A 71 4.08 13.21 -3.28
C ARG A 71 3.63 13.22 -1.83
N HIS A 72 2.34 13.44 -1.61
CA HIS A 72 1.74 13.31 -0.30
C HIS A 72 0.68 12.21 -0.43
N LEU A 73 1.11 10.95 -0.37
CA LEU A 73 0.25 9.85 0.05
C LEU A 73 0.68 9.58 1.49
N GLY A 74 0.35 10.54 2.34
CA GLY A 74 0.57 10.49 3.78
C GLY A 74 -0.77 10.37 4.50
N PRO A 75 -0.76 10.19 5.82
CA PRO A 75 -1.99 10.19 6.63
C PRO A 75 -2.80 11.49 6.46
N ASP A 76 -2.16 12.59 6.08
CA ASP A 76 -2.75 13.93 5.98
C ASP A 76 -3.28 14.29 4.57
N THR A 77 -3.50 13.30 3.71
CA THR A 77 -4.00 13.54 2.34
C THR A 77 -5.33 12.89 2.04
N ASP A 78 -6.27 13.68 1.52
CA ASP A 78 -7.61 13.26 1.09
C ASP A 78 -7.62 12.31 -0.14
N GLN A 79 -6.45 12.00 -0.69
CA GLN A 79 -6.32 11.13 -1.86
C GLN A 79 -6.22 9.67 -1.40
N ASN A 80 -7.14 8.84 -1.87
CA ASN A 80 -7.10 7.40 -1.60
C ASN A 80 -6.02 6.74 -2.50
N GLU A 81 -5.13 5.92 -1.92
CA GLU A 81 -4.12 5.19 -2.68
C GLU A 81 -4.81 4.22 -3.66
N THR A 82 -4.52 4.38 -4.95
CA THR A 82 -5.11 3.58 -6.04
C THR A 82 -4.10 2.59 -6.63
N ARG A 83 -2.84 2.66 -6.20
CA ARG A 83 -1.79 1.75 -6.66
C ARG A 83 -1.97 0.35 -6.07
N GLY A 84 -1.70 -0.64 -6.90
CA GLY A 84 -1.64 -2.04 -6.51
C GLY A 84 -2.90 -2.83 -6.82
N ARG A 85 -2.78 -4.15 -6.74
CA ARG A 85 -3.90 -5.06 -6.89
C ARG A 85 -4.78 -4.97 -5.63
N PRO A 86 -6.12 -4.84 -5.76
CA PRO A 86 -7.00 -4.89 -4.61
C PRO A 86 -6.78 -6.17 -3.79
N PRO A 87 -6.84 -6.10 -2.45
CA PRO A 87 -6.66 -7.27 -1.61
C PRO A 87 -7.77 -8.30 -1.87
N LEU A 88 -7.41 -9.58 -1.92
CA LEU A 88 -8.35 -10.69 -2.11
C LEU A 88 -9.35 -10.84 -0.96
N ILE A 89 -8.94 -10.42 0.24
CA ILE A 89 -9.75 -10.44 1.46
C ILE A 89 -10.07 -8.98 1.79
N SER A 90 -11.35 -8.62 1.73
CA SER A 90 -11.81 -7.29 2.16
C SER A 90 -11.71 -7.15 3.68
N LEU A 91 -11.63 -5.91 4.18
CA LEU A 91 -11.59 -5.64 5.63
C LEU A 91 -12.78 -6.26 6.39
N ILE A 92 -13.97 -6.28 5.77
CA ILE A 92 -15.17 -6.90 6.35
C ILE A 92 -14.98 -8.41 6.52
N LYS A 93 -14.42 -9.07 5.49
CA LYS A 93 -14.11 -10.51 5.54
C LYS A 93 -12.97 -10.81 6.52
N LEU A 94 -12.00 -9.90 6.62
CA LEU A 94 -10.90 -9.99 7.57
C LEU A 94 -11.39 -9.93 9.03
N ARG A 95 -12.35 -9.06 9.34
CA ARG A 95 -13.02 -9.03 10.65
C ARG A 95 -13.83 -10.29 10.94
N LYS A 96 -14.45 -10.90 9.92
CA LYS A 96 -15.12 -12.20 10.09
C LYS A 96 -14.11 -13.31 10.45
N LEU A 97 -12.94 -13.32 9.80
CA LEU A 97 -11.85 -14.23 10.14
C LEU A 97 -11.35 -14.04 11.58
N GLU A 98 -11.12 -12.80 11.98
CA GLU A 98 -10.76 -12.44 13.36
C GLU A 98 -11.81 -12.93 14.35
N ARG A 99 -13.09 -12.67 14.07
CA ARG A 99 -14.20 -13.13 14.88
C ARG A 99 -14.26 -14.65 15.00
N ILE A 100 -14.00 -15.41 13.93
CA ILE A 100 -13.94 -16.88 14.02
C ILE A 100 -12.76 -17.34 14.89
N VAL A 101 -11.64 -16.60 14.89
CA VAL A 101 -10.48 -16.92 15.72
C VAL A 101 -10.72 -16.54 17.20
N GLU A 102 -11.51 -15.50 17.46
CA GLU A 102 -11.85 -15.01 18.80
C GLU A 102 -13.03 -15.76 19.45
N ASP A 103 -14.10 -16.02 18.69
CA ASP A 103 -15.38 -16.57 19.18
C ASP A 103 -15.26 -18.06 19.53
N PHE A 104 -14.31 -18.78 18.94
CA PHE A 104 -14.17 -20.21 19.19
C PHE A 104 -13.05 -20.55 20.19
N ASP A 105 -13.31 -21.60 20.98
CA ASP A 105 -12.48 -22.06 22.09
C ASP A 105 -11.16 -22.75 21.65
N VAL A 106 -10.48 -23.46 22.57
CA VAL A 106 -9.20 -24.17 22.38
C VAL A 106 -9.13 -25.00 21.09
N GLU A 107 -10.25 -25.58 20.63
CA GLU A 107 -10.31 -26.38 19.39
C GLU A 107 -10.11 -25.54 18.13
N SER A 108 -10.61 -24.31 18.08
CA SER A 108 -10.37 -23.44 16.92
C SER A 108 -9.00 -22.78 16.95
N ARG A 109 -8.38 -22.68 18.12
CA ARG A 109 -6.95 -22.38 18.21
C ARG A 109 -6.10 -23.47 17.56
N LEU A 110 -6.58 -24.71 17.47
CA LEU A 110 -5.91 -25.80 16.74
C LEU A 110 -6.22 -25.79 15.24
N MET A 111 -7.21 -25.01 14.78
CA MET A 111 -7.66 -25.07 13.39
C MET A 111 -6.55 -24.72 12.39
N SER A 112 -6.56 -25.41 11.26
CA SER A 112 -5.65 -25.10 10.16
C SER A 112 -6.09 -23.83 9.45
N TRP A 113 -5.18 -23.21 8.70
CA TRP A 113 -5.54 -22.07 7.86
C TRP A 113 -6.54 -22.44 6.76
N GLU A 114 -6.51 -23.68 6.30
CA GLU A 114 -7.41 -24.21 5.28
C GLU A 114 -8.82 -24.39 5.87
N THR A 115 -8.91 -24.90 7.10
CA THR A 115 -10.17 -24.99 7.86
C THR A 115 -10.75 -23.60 8.11
N LEU A 116 -9.92 -22.63 8.49
CA LEU A 116 -10.39 -21.25 8.69
C LEU A 116 -10.88 -20.60 7.39
N ALA A 117 -10.27 -20.93 6.24
CA ALA A 117 -10.75 -20.52 4.92
C ALA A 117 -12.17 -21.04 4.67
N TYR A 118 -12.34 -22.34 4.92
CA TYR A 118 -13.59 -23.05 4.72
C TYR A 118 -14.70 -22.48 5.60
N GLU A 119 -14.47 -22.37 6.91
CA GLU A 119 -15.44 -21.82 7.87
C GLU A 119 -15.84 -20.37 7.57
N SER A 120 -14.91 -19.58 7.03
CA SER A 120 -15.17 -18.19 6.64
C SER A 120 -15.83 -18.05 5.27
N GLY A 121 -16.04 -19.15 4.54
CA GLY A 121 -16.57 -19.17 3.17
C GLY A 121 -15.66 -18.47 2.17
N LEU A 122 -14.34 -18.45 2.42
CA LEU A 122 -13.34 -17.83 1.56
C LEU A 122 -12.62 -18.89 0.74
N ASP A 123 -12.79 -18.81 -0.58
CA ASP A 123 -12.01 -19.59 -1.54
C ASP A 123 -10.67 -18.90 -1.82
N VAL A 124 -9.76 -18.99 -0.86
CA VAL A 124 -8.42 -18.40 -0.95
C VAL A 124 -7.38 -19.37 -0.38
N SER A 125 -6.14 -19.24 -0.85
CA SER A 125 -5.05 -20.07 -0.33
C SER A 125 -4.78 -19.80 1.15
N LYS A 126 -4.31 -20.84 1.87
CA LYS A 126 -3.85 -20.72 3.27
C LYS A 126 -2.87 -19.58 3.51
N ASP A 127 -2.00 -19.32 2.53
CA ASP A 127 -1.00 -18.26 2.62
C ASP A 127 -1.61 -16.87 2.56
N THR A 128 -2.72 -16.72 1.83
CA THR A 128 -3.48 -15.46 1.77
C THR A 128 -4.13 -15.17 3.12
N ILE A 129 -4.71 -16.18 3.77
CA ILE A 129 -5.31 -16.06 5.11
C ILE A 129 -4.25 -15.78 6.16
N ARG A 130 -3.14 -16.53 6.14
CA ARG A 130 -2.01 -16.32 7.04
C ARG A 130 -1.47 -14.90 6.96
N ARG A 131 -1.28 -14.38 5.75
CA ARG A 131 -0.83 -13.00 5.54
C ARG A 131 -1.86 -11.99 6.03
N ALA A 132 -3.14 -12.21 5.70
CA ALA A 132 -4.21 -11.27 6.06
C ALA A 132 -4.43 -11.22 7.58
N ILE A 133 -4.57 -12.36 8.25
CA ILE A 133 -4.71 -12.44 9.72
C ILE A 133 -3.43 -11.99 10.42
N GLY A 134 -2.26 -12.21 9.80
CA GLY A 134 -0.99 -11.67 10.29
C GLY A 134 -0.95 -10.14 10.36
N THR A 135 -1.72 -9.42 9.53
CA THR A 135 -1.84 -7.95 9.64
C THR A 135 -2.54 -7.52 10.93
N LEU A 136 -3.32 -8.41 11.55
CA LEU A 136 -3.97 -8.22 12.84
C LEU A 136 -3.11 -8.72 14.02
N ASN A 137 -1.84 -9.04 13.79
CA ASN A 137 -0.89 -9.58 14.79
C ASN A 137 -1.33 -10.90 15.46
N TYR A 138 -2.17 -11.69 14.80
CA TYR A 138 -2.39 -13.07 15.20
C TYR A 138 -1.22 -13.93 14.71
N HIS A 139 -0.64 -14.75 15.61
CA HIS A 139 0.48 -15.68 15.33
C HIS A 139 0.28 -17.08 15.96
N LYS A 140 0.60 -18.20 15.25
CA LYS A 140 0.58 -19.56 15.81
C LYS A 140 1.79 -19.66 16.72
N CYS A 141 1.57 -20.11 17.95
CA CYS A 141 2.67 -20.33 18.87
C CYS A 141 3.55 -21.49 18.35
N LEU A 142 4.84 -21.21 18.11
CA LEU A 142 5.83 -22.20 17.67
C LEU A 142 6.03 -23.32 18.69
N ALA A 143 5.98 -23.01 20.00
CA ALA A 143 6.25 -23.95 21.08
C ALA A 143 5.10 -24.94 21.34
N CYS A 144 3.85 -24.47 21.27
CA CYS A 144 2.71 -25.28 21.67
C CYS A 144 2.05 -26.04 20.50
N LYS A 145 2.39 -25.72 19.24
CA LYS A 145 1.61 -26.05 18.02
C LYS A 145 0.12 -25.62 18.05
N LYS A 146 -0.33 -25.01 19.16
CA LYS A 146 -1.64 -24.36 19.37
C LYS A 146 -1.59 -22.93 18.81
N GLY A 147 -2.55 -22.55 17.96
CA GLY A 147 -2.71 -21.22 17.35
C GLY A 147 -3.51 -20.22 18.20
N TRP A 148 -3.92 -19.08 17.65
CA TRP A 148 -3.03 -17.93 17.42
C TRP A 148 -3.31 -16.90 18.54
N VAL A 149 -2.32 -16.13 19.02
CA VAL A 149 -2.54 -15.18 20.14
C VAL A 149 -2.19 -13.75 19.72
N ASN A 150 -3.11 -12.81 19.96
CA ASN A 150 -2.89 -11.37 19.75
C ASN A 150 -2.11 -10.73 20.92
N LYS A 151 -1.57 -9.54 20.69
CA LYS A 151 -0.50 -8.96 21.51
C LYS A 151 -0.90 -8.57 22.94
N ALA A 152 -2.08 -7.97 23.11
CA ALA A 152 -2.60 -7.67 24.45
C ALA A 152 -2.78 -8.93 25.31
N THR A 153 -3.03 -10.06 24.66
CA THR A 153 -3.18 -11.37 25.30
C THR A 153 -1.84 -12.04 25.60
N ALA A 154 -0.80 -11.74 24.83
CA ALA A 154 0.56 -12.20 25.17
C ALA A 154 1.14 -11.43 26.37
N GLU A 155 0.78 -10.17 26.52
CA GLU A 155 1.32 -9.27 27.55
C GLU A 155 0.72 -9.55 28.94
N ARG A 156 -0.61 -9.69 29.03
CA ARG A 156 -1.29 -10.17 30.25
C ARG A 156 -0.81 -11.55 30.71
N ARG A 157 -0.40 -12.39 29.76
CA ARG A 157 0.16 -13.72 30.09
C ARG A 157 1.52 -13.63 30.77
N ARG A 158 2.31 -12.60 30.44
CA ARG A 158 3.61 -12.35 31.08
C ARG A 158 3.42 -11.83 32.50
N GLU A 159 2.53 -10.86 32.68
CA GLU A 159 2.28 -10.22 33.99
C GLU A 159 1.72 -11.21 35.03
N TYR A 160 0.78 -12.07 34.64
CA TYR A 160 0.26 -13.12 35.54
C TYR A 160 1.34 -14.14 35.95
N ALA A 161 2.24 -14.47 35.02
CA ALA A 161 3.32 -15.40 35.30
C ALA A 161 4.32 -14.82 36.32
N GLU A 162 4.62 -13.52 36.23
CA GLU A 162 5.48 -12.79 37.17
C GLU A 162 4.87 -12.75 38.59
N VAL A 163 3.59 -12.38 38.73
CA VAL A 163 2.91 -12.29 40.04
C VAL A 163 2.82 -13.64 40.75
N MET A 164 2.56 -14.72 40.01
CA MET A 164 2.47 -16.07 40.58
C MET A 164 3.84 -16.61 41.02
N TYR A 165 4.88 -16.29 40.27
CA TYR A 165 6.25 -16.64 40.61
C TYR A 165 6.71 -15.98 41.92
N GLU A 166 6.29 -14.74 42.14
CA GLU A 166 6.61 -13.99 43.37
C GLU A 166 5.82 -14.47 44.60
N ARG A 167 4.51 -14.73 44.46
CA ARG A 167 3.64 -15.07 45.59
C ARG A 167 3.84 -16.50 46.11
N TYR A 168 4.25 -17.42 45.24
CA TYR A 168 4.50 -18.82 45.59
C TYR A 168 5.85 -19.28 45.02
N PRO A 169 6.97 -18.82 45.59
CA PRO A 169 8.28 -19.33 45.20
C PRO A 169 8.30 -20.83 45.48
N HIS A 170 8.68 -21.64 44.49
CA HIS A 170 8.83 -23.08 44.70
C HIS A 170 9.74 -23.32 45.92
N LYS A 171 9.31 -24.23 46.81
CA LYS A 171 10.19 -24.72 47.89
C LYS A 171 11.44 -25.25 47.21
N LYS A 172 12.61 -24.72 47.57
CA LYS A 172 13.88 -25.27 47.10
C LYS A 172 13.92 -26.73 47.53
N ASP A 173 14.03 -27.64 46.57
CA ASP A 173 14.44 -29.02 46.84
C ASP A 173 15.85 -29.03 47.49
#